data_AF-A0A1D2U147-F1
#
_entry.id   AF-A0A1D2U147-F1
#
_cell.length_a   1.000
_cell.length_b   1.000
_cell.length_c   1.000
_cell.angle_alpha   90.00
_cell.angle_beta   90.00
_cell.angle_gamma   90.00
#
_symmetry.space_group_name_H-M   'P 1'
#
loop_
_entity.id
_entity.type
_entity.pdbx_description
1 polymer ?
#
loop_
_entity_poly.entity_id
_entity_poly.type
_entity_poly.pdbx_seq_one_letter_code
_entity_poly.pdbx_strand_id
1 'polypeptide(L)'
;MSNQNAIDPLEQTREIFAFLQGKIPEGYTIPELEIPKLTADQAWTVIWYLGNLYWEVTDHIERCDVCGDLYDTWRSGETLDYGDGPYSFCDDCINGPDFAQKKNRNPSA
;
A
#
# COMPACT_ATOMS: atom_id res chain seq x y z
N MET A 1 -30.41 -1.00 -7.00
CA MET A 1 -29.97 -2.21 -6.27
C MET A 1 -28.76 -1.81 -5.44
N SER A 2 -28.95 -1.52 -4.16
CA SER A 2 -27.88 -1.18 -3.24
C SER A 2 -27.30 -2.47 -2.68
N ASN A 3 -26.15 -2.91 -3.19
CA ASN A 3 -25.40 -4.03 -2.60
C ASN A 3 -24.85 -3.56 -1.25
N GLN A 4 -25.47 -4.04 -0.18
CA GLN A 4 -24.95 -3.94 1.18
C GLN A 4 -23.80 -4.94 1.32
N ASN A 5 -22.64 -4.49 1.81
CA ASN A 5 -21.35 -5.19 1.99
C ASN A 5 -20.34 -5.07 0.83
N ALA A 6 -20.15 -3.88 0.25
CA ALA A 6 -18.85 -3.61 -0.38
C ALA A 6 -17.80 -3.48 0.73
N ILE A 7 -16.93 -4.48 0.87
CA ILE A 7 -15.77 -4.41 1.76
C ILE A 7 -14.91 -3.24 1.28
N ASP A 8 -14.47 -2.38 2.20
CA ASP A 8 -13.60 -1.25 1.88
C ASP A 8 -12.28 -1.78 1.31
N PRO A 9 -11.90 -1.45 0.05
CA PRO A 9 -10.67 -1.93 -0.56
C PRO A 9 -9.42 -1.64 0.26
N LEU A 10 -9.41 -0.51 0.98
CA LEU A 10 -8.31 -0.15 1.86
C LEU A 10 -8.19 -1.15 3.03
N GLU A 11 -9.30 -1.51 3.66
CA GLU A 11 -9.32 -2.48 4.76
C GLU A 11 -8.97 -3.89 4.27
N GLN A 12 -9.46 -4.28 3.09
CA GLN A 12 -9.10 -5.57 2.50
C GLN A 12 -7.59 -5.65 2.19
N THR A 13 -7.02 -4.57 1.65
CA THR A 13 -5.57 -4.50 1.37
C THR A 13 -4.76 -4.50 2.65
N ARG A 14 -5.22 -3.83 3.71
CA ARG A 14 -4.61 -3.87 5.05
C ARG A 14 -4.61 -5.27 5.63
N GLU A 15 -5.69 -6.03 5.47
CA GLU A 15 -5.76 -7.42 5.94
C GLU A 15 -4.75 -8.32 5.21
N ILE A 16 -4.66 -8.23 3.88
CA ILE A 16 -3.67 -8.98 3.09
C ILE A 16 -2.25 -8.58 3.50
N PHE A 17 -1.99 -7.28 3.66
CA PHE A 17 -0.68 -6.77 4.08
C PHE A 17 -0.28 -7.28 5.45
N ALA A 18 -1.22 -7.30 6.40
CA ALA A 18 -1.03 -7.88 7.73
C ALA A 18 -0.77 -9.39 7.66
N PHE A 19 -1.53 -10.10 6.82
CA PHE A 19 -1.38 -11.55 6.62
C PHE A 19 0.00 -11.93 6.10
N LEU A 20 0.48 -11.26 5.04
CA LEU A 20 1.81 -11.50 4.48
C LEU A 20 2.95 -11.29 5.48
N GLN A 21 2.72 -10.50 6.52
CA GLN A 21 3.65 -10.23 7.62
C GLN A 21 3.43 -11.15 8.84
N GLY A 22 2.51 -12.10 8.74
CA GLY A 22 2.31 -13.17 9.70
C GLY A 22 1.09 -13.04 10.62
N LYS A 23 0.23 -12.05 10.41
CA LYS A 23 -1.03 -11.91 11.18
C LYS A 23 -2.13 -12.74 10.53
N ILE A 24 -2.59 -13.79 11.18
CA ILE A 24 -3.71 -14.59 10.66
C ILE A 24 -5.03 -13.80 10.80
N PRO A 25 -5.84 -13.67 9.74
CA PRO A 25 -7.15 -13.04 9.83
C PRO A 25 -8.11 -13.82 10.75
N GLU A 26 -9.13 -13.13 11.28
CA GLU A 26 -10.11 -13.74 12.17
C GLU A 26 -10.87 -14.88 11.48
N GLY A 27 -11.06 -15.99 12.19
CA GLY A 27 -11.78 -17.16 11.67
C GLY A 27 -10.95 -18.11 10.81
N TYR A 28 -9.68 -17.81 10.55
CA TYR A 28 -8.77 -18.69 9.83
C TYR A 28 -7.81 -19.44 10.77
N THR A 29 -7.35 -20.61 10.33
CA THR A 29 -6.32 -21.38 11.03
C THR A 29 -5.35 -21.92 10.00
N ILE A 30 -4.09 -21.55 10.12
CA ILE A 30 -3.00 -21.92 9.21
C ILE A 30 -1.85 -22.46 10.06
N PRO A 31 -1.22 -23.59 9.70
CA PRO A 31 -0.05 -24.10 10.40
C PRO A 31 1.06 -23.06 10.48
N GLU A 32 1.71 -22.91 11.64
CA GLU A 32 2.69 -21.83 11.88
C GLU A 32 3.83 -21.77 10.84
N LEU A 33 4.25 -22.94 10.34
CA LEU A 33 5.31 -23.07 9.34
C LEU A 33 4.90 -22.63 7.93
N GLU A 34 3.59 -22.51 7.67
CA GLU A 34 3.03 -22.11 6.37
C GLU A 34 2.66 -20.62 6.33
N ILE A 35 2.66 -19.94 7.50
CA ILE A 35 2.36 -18.52 7.59
C ILE A 35 3.51 -17.71 6.98
N PRO A 36 3.24 -16.80 6.03
CA PRO A 36 4.27 -15.93 5.48
C PRO A 36 4.81 -14.98 6.56
N LYS A 37 6.13 -14.76 6.53
CA LYS A 37 6.85 -13.89 7.48
C LYS A 37 7.66 -12.86 6.70
N LEU A 38 7.00 -12.14 5.80
CA LEU A 38 7.62 -11.13 4.95
C LEU A 38 7.87 -9.85 5.75
N THR A 39 8.90 -9.10 5.36
CA THR A 39 9.02 -7.70 5.81
C THR A 39 7.92 -6.84 5.16
N ALA A 40 7.66 -5.65 5.69
CA ALA A 40 6.71 -4.70 5.11
C ALA A 40 7.01 -4.42 3.63
N ASP A 41 8.26 -4.22 3.25
CA ASP A 41 8.63 -3.94 1.85
C ASP A 41 8.42 -5.16 0.94
N GLN A 42 8.73 -6.37 1.44
CA GLN A 42 8.48 -7.62 0.71
C GLN A 42 6.98 -7.88 0.54
N ALA A 43 6.19 -7.66 1.58
CA ALA A 43 4.74 -7.78 1.54
C ALA A 43 4.12 -6.77 0.57
N TRP A 44 4.59 -5.52 0.58
CA TRP A 44 4.12 -4.49 -0.35
C TRP A 44 4.45 -4.85 -1.80
N THR A 45 5.65 -5.35 -2.06
CA THR A 45 6.06 -5.81 -3.41
C THR A 45 5.10 -6.86 -3.97
N VAL A 46 4.67 -7.83 -3.13
CA VAL A 46 3.70 -8.86 -3.54
C VAL A 46 2.34 -8.23 -3.88
N ILE A 47 1.83 -7.35 -3.01
CA ILE A 47 0.53 -6.68 -3.21
C ILE A 47 0.55 -5.83 -4.48
N TRP A 48 1.58 -4.99 -4.64
CA TRP A 48 1.76 -4.15 -5.81
C TRP A 48 1.80 -4.98 -7.10
N TYR A 49 2.51 -6.10 -7.10
CA TYR A 49 2.59 -7.00 -8.26
C TYR A 49 1.23 -7.64 -8.59
N LEU A 50 0.46 -8.07 -7.58
CA LEU A 50 -0.88 -8.64 -7.76
C LEU A 50 -1.88 -7.61 -8.30
N GLY A 51 -1.83 -6.37 -7.79
CA GLY A 51 -2.68 -5.28 -8.27
C GLY A 51 -2.41 -4.94 -9.74
N ASN A 52 -1.13 -4.90 -10.13
CA ASN A 52 -0.73 -4.59 -11.51
C ASN A 52 -1.04 -5.70 -12.52
N LEU A 53 -0.99 -6.97 -12.11
CA LEU A 53 -1.17 -8.09 -13.03
C LEU A 53 -2.61 -8.58 -13.17
N TYR A 54 -3.35 -8.63 -12.07
CA TYR A 54 -4.62 -9.36 -12.02
C TYR A 54 -5.82 -8.51 -11.59
N TRP A 55 -5.62 -7.26 -11.18
CA TRP A 55 -6.65 -6.41 -10.55
C TRP A 55 -7.34 -7.08 -9.35
N GLU A 56 -6.69 -8.08 -8.75
CA GLU A 56 -7.15 -8.80 -7.54
C GLU A 56 -6.96 -7.94 -6.28
N VAL A 57 -6.04 -6.98 -6.35
CA VAL A 57 -5.96 -5.84 -5.45
C VAL A 57 -6.22 -4.58 -6.25
N THR A 58 -6.98 -3.66 -5.67
CA THR A 58 -7.28 -2.38 -6.29
C THR A 58 -6.02 -1.55 -6.50
N ASP A 59 -5.88 -0.99 -7.70
CA ASP A 59 -4.75 -0.16 -8.14
C ASP A 59 -4.65 1.20 -7.44
N HIS A 60 -5.74 1.63 -6.78
CA HIS A 60 -5.81 2.90 -6.08
C HIS A 60 -5.40 2.85 -4.61
N ILE A 61 -5.05 1.68 -4.07
CA ILE A 61 -4.44 1.59 -2.75
C ILE A 61 -2.93 1.61 -2.90
N GLU A 62 -2.28 2.51 -2.17
CA GLU A 62 -0.83 2.73 -2.24
C GLU A 62 -0.23 2.74 -0.84
N ARG A 63 1.08 2.49 -0.74
CA ARG A 63 1.84 2.59 0.50
C ARG A 63 2.64 3.88 0.53
N CYS A 64 2.55 4.62 1.62
CA CYS A 64 3.37 5.80 1.80
C CYS A 64 4.84 5.42 2.03
N ASP A 65 5.75 5.96 1.21
CA ASP A 65 7.18 5.72 1.33
C ASP A 65 7.85 6.46 2.51
N VAL A 66 7.10 7.31 3.22
CA VAL A 66 7.58 8.02 4.42
C VAL A 66 7.22 7.25 5.69
N CYS A 67 5.93 7.02 5.94
CA CYS A 67 5.47 6.37 7.18
C CYS A 67 5.17 4.88 7.02
N GLY A 68 5.02 4.37 5.80
CA GLY A 68 4.68 2.97 5.51
C GLY A 68 3.19 2.65 5.60
N ASP A 69 2.32 3.63 5.89
CA ASP A 69 0.87 3.42 5.95
C ASP A 69 0.23 3.25 4.57
N LEU A 70 -0.84 2.46 4.54
CA LEU A 70 -1.68 2.29 3.35
C LEU A 70 -2.77 3.36 3.30
N TYR A 71 -2.97 3.93 2.12
CA TYR A 71 -3.98 4.96 1.85
C TYR A 71 -4.65 4.78 0.49
N ASP A 72 -5.79 5.42 0.31
CA ASP A 72 -6.58 5.42 -0.92
C ASP A 72 -6.26 6.67 -1.75
N THR A 73 -5.60 6.45 -2.90
CA THR A 73 -5.17 7.49 -3.86
C THR A 73 -6.34 8.18 -4.56
N TRP A 74 -7.53 7.58 -4.59
CA TRP A 74 -8.72 8.25 -5.12
C TRP A 74 -9.30 9.28 -4.14
N ARG A 75 -8.91 9.21 -2.87
CA ARG A 75 -9.35 10.14 -1.83
C ARG A 75 -8.29 11.15 -1.42
N SER A 76 -7.02 10.75 -1.44
CA SER A 76 -5.95 11.42 -0.69
C SER A 76 -4.56 11.11 -1.23
N GLY A 77 -3.57 11.89 -0.79
CA GLY A 77 -2.16 11.69 -1.08
C GLY A 77 -1.72 12.14 -2.47
N GLU A 78 -0.41 12.03 -2.71
CA GLU A 78 0.23 12.40 -3.98
C GLU A 78 1.43 11.49 -4.23
N THR A 79 1.65 11.15 -5.50
CA THR A 79 2.80 10.37 -5.95
C THR A 79 3.66 11.24 -6.85
N LEU A 80 4.94 11.32 -6.54
CA LEU A 80 5.93 12.08 -7.31
C LEU A 80 6.81 11.12 -8.11
N ASP A 81 7.13 11.47 -9.36
CA ASP A 81 8.20 10.80 -10.10
C ASP A 81 9.55 11.16 -9.45
N TYR A 82 10.25 10.21 -8.82
CA TYR A 82 11.47 10.50 -8.06
C TYR A 82 12.52 9.37 -8.14
N GLY A 83 13.64 9.63 -8.81
CA GLY A 83 14.71 8.64 -8.97
C GLY A 83 14.30 7.53 -9.93
N ASP A 84 14.47 6.26 -9.52
CA ASP A 84 14.21 5.09 -10.36
C ASP A 84 12.72 4.67 -10.39
N GLY A 85 11.84 5.36 -9.65
CA GLY A 85 10.43 5.01 -9.57
C GLY A 85 9.55 6.10 -8.92
N PRO A 86 8.24 5.85 -8.82
CA PRO A 86 7.35 6.73 -8.08
C PRO A 86 7.70 6.75 -6.59
N TYR A 87 7.44 7.89 -5.93
CA TYR A 87 7.54 8.06 -4.50
C TYR A 87 6.23 8.61 -3.95
N SER A 88 5.57 7.81 -3.13
CA SER A 88 4.18 7.96 -2.72
C SER A 88 4.04 8.55 -1.31
N PHE A 89 3.15 9.53 -1.16
CA PHE A 89 2.90 10.25 0.09
C PHE A 89 1.42 10.17 0.45
N CYS A 90 1.11 9.74 1.67
CA CYS A 90 -0.23 9.88 2.25
C CYS A 90 -0.50 11.35 2.67
N ASP A 91 -1.75 11.67 3.00
CA ASP A 91 -2.17 13.02 3.42
C ASP A 91 -1.40 13.55 4.65
N ASP A 92 -1.02 12.68 5.57
CA ASP A 92 -0.26 13.08 6.76
C ASP A 92 1.20 13.45 6.41
N CYS A 93 1.74 12.87 5.33
CA CYS A 93 3.13 13.06 4.92
C CYS A 93 3.30 14.08 3.78
N ILE A 94 2.24 14.41 3.04
CA ILE A 94 2.30 15.32 1.88
C ILE A 94 2.68 16.75 2.27
N ASN A 95 2.38 17.17 3.49
CA ASN A 95 2.75 18.48 4.02
C ASN A 95 4.10 18.46 4.77
N GLY A 96 4.79 17.32 4.75
CA GLY A 96 6.05 17.11 5.44
C GLY A 96 7.27 17.68 4.69
N PRO A 97 8.43 17.79 5.39
CA PRO A 97 9.67 18.26 4.79
C PRO A 97 10.14 17.37 3.62
N ASP A 98 9.89 16.06 3.69
CA ASP A 98 10.29 15.10 2.67
C ASP A 98 9.59 15.37 1.33
N PHE A 99 8.30 15.68 1.37
CA PHE A 99 7.55 16.03 0.16
C PHE A 99 8.09 17.31 -0.47
N ALA A 100 8.28 18.36 0.32
CA ALA A 100 8.82 19.63 -0.17
C ALA A 100 10.23 19.46 -0.77
N GLN A 101 11.08 18.63 -0.17
CA GLN A 101 12.41 18.35 -0.69
C GLN A 101 12.35 17.62 -2.05
N LYS A 102 11.50 16.59 -2.16
CA LYS A 102 11.41 15.78 -3.39
C LYS A 102 10.73 16.53 -4.54
N LYS A 103 9.67 17.29 -4.27
CA LYS A 103 8.98 18.11 -5.28
C LYS A 103 9.89 19.16 -5.93
N ASN A 104 10.86 19.67 -5.17
CA ASN A 104 11.82 20.66 -5.65
C ASN A 104 13.03 20.04 -6.40
N ARG A 105 13.22 18.72 -6.32
CA ARG A 105 14.24 18.02 -7.10
C ARG A 105 13.62 17.63 -8.45
N ASN A 106 14.18 18.18 -9.52
CA ASN A 106 13.82 17.79 -10.87
C ASN A 106 14.10 16.27 -11.03
N PRO A 107 13.15 15.45 -11.53
CA PRO A 107 13.34 13.98 -11.66
C PRO A 107 14.48 13.57 -12.61
N SER A 108 15.10 14.53 -13.30
CA SER A 108 16.04 14.32 -14.40
C SER A 108 17.48 14.80 -14.11
N ALA A 109 17.86 15.00 -12.84
CA ALA A 109 19.19 15.47 -12.45
C ALA A 109 20.07 14.37 -11.84
#